data_AF-A0A9E4P8F0-F1
#
_entry.id   AF-A0A9E4P8F0-F1
#
_cell.length_a   1.000
_cell.length_b   1.000
_cell.length_c   1.000
_cell.angle_alpha   90.00
_cell.angle_beta   90.00
_cell.angle_gamma   90.00
#
_symmetry.space_group_name_H-M   'P 1'
#
loop_
_entity.id
_entity.type
_entity.pdbx_description
1 polymer ?
#
loop_
_entity_poly.entity_id
_entity_poly.type
_entity_poly.pdbx_seq_one_letter_code
_entity_poly.pdbx_strand_id
1 'polypeptide(L)'
;MKVQGIGVGFIDVPQEHTDAYNIWYDQDHIPENLALPEITGARRYVATPEYKAARRPVAMEELADGAGTYCTIYLFGEPDLAKAAESWHVLGNDLRKQRRMFRHGRVPYSKVYRLDKALARKDIPVAPEAIPFLGHQGIFVVLTEVADASRRADVDRWYEEIHAPDILEIPGIAAAIRFSQLEGDGRYMNLYLIDGDPLTAFREIGQRSDGWVKRGRSPSPGNASKVVFMSPYRSVNAMQYDFRVE
;
A
#
# COMPACT_ATOMS: atom_id res chain seq x y z
N MET A 1 -10.06 -3.05 17.64
CA MET A 1 -9.12 -1.91 17.66
C MET A 1 -9.29 -1.15 16.35
N LYS A 2 -9.35 0.19 16.37
CA LYS A 2 -9.53 0.98 15.14
C LYS A 2 -8.17 1.29 14.53
N VAL A 3 -7.99 1.06 13.23
CA VAL A 3 -6.76 1.47 12.53
C VAL A 3 -6.67 2.99 12.49
N GLN A 4 -5.51 3.53 12.82
CA GLN A 4 -5.18 4.96 12.84
C GLN A 4 -4.15 5.32 11.77
N GLY A 5 -3.35 4.35 11.34
CA GLY A 5 -2.30 4.56 10.35
C GLY A 5 -1.71 3.25 9.86
N ILE A 6 -0.66 3.38 9.06
CA ILE A 6 -0.01 2.28 8.37
C ILE A 6 1.48 2.57 8.22
N GLY A 7 2.33 1.62 8.62
CA GLY A 7 3.71 1.54 8.18
C GLY A 7 3.78 0.78 6.86
N VAL A 8 4.46 1.32 5.85
CA VAL A 8 4.68 0.66 4.56
C VAL A 8 6.17 0.59 4.25
N GLY A 9 6.61 -0.58 3.80
CA GLY A 9 7.96 -0.80 3.27
C GLY A 9 7.91 -1.43 1.88
N PHE A 10 8.66 -0.86 0.95
CA PHE A 10 8.99 -1.50 -0.31
C PHE A 10 10.37 -2.12 -0.20
N ILE A 11 10.50 -3.40 -0.58
CA ILE A 11 11.69 -4.21 -0.31
C ILE A 11 12.10 -4.95 -1.59
N ASP A 12 13.39 -4.96 -1.89
CA ASP A 12 13.99 -5.77 -2.95
C ASP A 12 14.88 -6.84 -2.35
N VAL A 13 14.74 -8.06 -2.86
CA VAL A 13 15.50 -9.25 -2.47
C VAL A 13 15.88 -9.98 -3.76
N PRO A 14 17.16 -10.31 -3.99
CA PRO A 14 17.60 -11.12 -5.13
C PRO A 14 16.86 -12.47 -5.18
N GLN A 15 16.64 -13.02 -6.38
CA GLN A 15 15.82 -14.22 -6.56
C GLN A 15 16.31 -15.40 -5.72
N GLU A 16 17.63 -15.60 -5.60
CA GLU A 16 18.27 -16.66 -4.82
C GLU A 16 18.02 -16.58 -3.30
N HIS A 17 17.55 -15.43 -2.82
CA HIS A 17 17.32 -15.15 -1.41
C HIS A 17 15.84 -15.04 -1.05
N THR A 18 14.94 -15.18 -2.02
CA THR A 18 13.48 -14.98 -1.83
C THR A 18 12.85 -15.95 -0.84
N ASP A 19 13.13 -17.25 -0.94
CA ASP A 19 12.57 -18.24 0.00
C ASP A 19 13.03 -17.98 1.43
N ALA A 20 14.33 -17.72 1.62
CA ALA A 20 14.89 -17.41 2.93
C ALA A 20 14.28 -16.12 3.52
N TYR A 21 14.09 -15.09 2.70
CA TYR A 21 13.38 -13.87 3.10
C TYR A 21 11.93 -14.18 3.47
N ASN A 22 11.25 -15.01 2.68
CA ASN A 22 9.85 -15.32 2.89
C ASN A 22 9.62 -16.08 4.20
N ILE A 23 10.43 -17.10 4.46
CA ILE A 23 10.43 -17.86 5.72
C ILE A 23 10.74 -16.96 6.90
N TRP A 24 11.82 -16.17 6.84
CA TRP A 24 12.19 -15.24 7.91
C TRP A 24 11.04 -14.28 8.24
N TYR A 25 10.40 -13.72 7.22
CA TYR A 25 9.34 -12.74 7.44
C TYR A 25 8.11 -13.35 8.11
N ASP A 26 7.75 -14.59 7.75
CA ASP A 26 6.59 -15.27 8.32
C ASP A 26 6.87 -15.78 9.75
N GLN A 27 8.10 -16.22 10.03
CA GLN A 27 8.45 -16.90 11.28
C GLN A 27 9.09 -15.99 12.34
N ASP A 28 9.66 -14.86 11.94
CA ASP A 28 10.37 -13.93 12.82
C ASP A 28 9.78 -12.51 12.68
N HIS A 29 9.77 -11.96 11.47
CA HIS A 29 9.49 -10.53 11.31
C HIS A 29 8.04 -10.14 11.60
N ILE A 30 7.04 -10.75 10.94
CA ILE A 30 5.62 -10.46 11.18
C ILE A 30 5.24 -10.75 12.64
N PRO A 31 5.58 -11.92 13.22
CA PRO A 31 5.21 -12.24 14.60
C PRO A 31 5.74 -11.22 15.62
N GLU A 32 7.00 -10.81 15.52
CA GLU A 32 7.61 -9.82 16.41
C GLU A 32 6.91 -8.45 16.31
N ASN A 33 6.53 -8.05 15.09
CA ASN A 33 5.77 -6.82 14.88
C ASN A 33 4.36 -6.90 15.42
N LEU A 34 3.65 -8.00 15.18
CA LEU A 34 2.29 -8.21 15.69
C LEU A 34 2.25 -8.35 17.23
N ALA A 35 3.38 -8.64 17.87
CA ALA A 35 3.50 -8.64 19.32
C ALA A 35 3.56 -7.22 19.94
N LEU A 36 3.81 -6.18 19.14
CA LEU A 36 3.72 -4.79 19.60
C LEU A 36 2.25 -4.41 19.82
N PRO A 37 1.88 -3.85 20.99
CA PRO A 37 0.48 -3.52 21.29
C PRO A 37 -0.10 -2.43 20.37
N GLU A 38 0.76 -1.61 19.76
CA GLU A 38 0.37 -0.57 18.80
C GLU A 38 0.02 -1.11 17.41
N ILE A 39 0.42 -2.35 17.08
CA ILE A 39 0.20 -2.96 15.76
C ILE A 39 -1.01 -3.90 15.83
N THR A 40 -1.96 -3.71 14.93
CA THR A 40 -3.22 -4.47 14.90
C THR A 40 -3.34 -5.41 13.69
N GLY A 41 -2.41 -5.31 12.73
CA GLY A 41 -2.37 -6.19 11.58
C GLY A 41 -1.09 -6.03 10.78
N ALA A 42 -0.73 -7.05 10.02
CA ALA A 42 0.42 -7.04 9.14
C ALA A 42 0.11 -7.88 7.89
N ARG A 43 0.55 -7.43 6.72
CA ARG A 43 0.43 -8.19 5.47
C ARG A 43 1.64 -7.94 4.58
N ARG A 44 1.94 -8.92 3.73
CA ARG A 44 2.99 -8.84 2.72
C ARG A 44 2.43 -9.19 1.35
N TYR A 45 2.91 -8.47 0.36
CA TYR A 45 2.54 -8.61 -1.03
C TYR A 45 3.79 -8.65 -1.90
N VAL A 46 3.67 -9.24 -3.08
CA VAL A 46 4.75 -9.35 -4.06
C VAL A 46 4.28 -8.91 -5.44
N ALA A 47 5.13 -8.15 -6.12
CA ALA A 47 5.01 -7.85 -7.54
C ALA A 47 5.98 -8.77 -8.29
N THR A 48 5.45 -9.86 -8.85
CA THR A 48 6.18 -10.74 -9.77
C THR A 48 6.49 -9.98 -11.07
N PRO A 49 7.29 -10.53 -12.00
CA PRO A 49 7.63 -9.84 -13.26
C PRO A 49 6.42 -9.33 -14.04
N GLU A 50 5.33 -10.11 -14.06
CA GLU A 50 4.08 -9.73 -14.70
C GLU A 50 3.44 -8.49 -14.04
N TYR A 51 3.47 -8.41 -12.71
CA TYR A 51 2.96 -7.28 -11.94
C TYR A 51 3.84 -6.05 -12.10
N LYS A 52 5.17 -6.22 -12.12
CA LYS A 52 6.12 -5.15 -12.39
C LYS A 52 5.92 -4.57 -13.80
N ALA A 53 5.69 -5.42 -14.80
CA ALA A 53 5.41 -5.00 -16.18
C ALA A 53 4.12 -4.17 -16.31
N ALA A 54 3.16 -4.34 -15.40
CA ALA A 54 1.94 -3.55 -15.40
C ALA A 54 2.13 -2.12 -14.84
N ARG A 55 3.21 -1.85 -14.09
CA ARG A 55 3.41 -0.57 -13.38
C ARG A 55 3.40 0.64 -14.31
N ARG A 56 2.56 1.61 -13.99
CA ARG A 56 2.48 2.89 -14.69
C ARG A 56 1.64 3.88 -13.88
N PRO A 57 2.11 5.10 -13.55
CA PRO A 57 3.47 5.59 -13.75
C PRO A 57 4.45 5.06 -12.69
N VAL A 58 5.75 5.15 -13.00
CA VAL A 58 6.86 5.03 -12.04
C VAL A 58 7.73 6.27 -12.23
N ALA A 59 7.50 7.29 -11.41
CA ALA A 59 8.19 8.58 -11.46
C ALA A 59 9.07 8.84 -10.23
N MET A 60 9.04 7.93 -9.25
CA MET A 60 9.90 7.97 -8.07
C MET A 60 11.22 7.26 -8.37
N GLU A 61 12.33 7.93 -8.12
CA GLU A 61 13.68 7.39 -8.33
C GLU A 61 13.92 6.18 -7.42
N GLU A 62 13.44 6.23 -6.17
CA GLU A 62 13.57 5.13 -5.20
C GLU A 62 12.90 3.84 -5.68
N LEU A 63 11.87 3.96 -6.52
CA LEU A 63 11.08 2.84 -7.03
C LEU A 63 11.30 2.58 -8.53
N ALA A 64 12.32 3.22 -9.13
CA ALA A 64 12.73 3.01 -10.50
C ALA A 64 13.33 1.60 -10.72
N ASP A 65 13.55 1.23 -11.98
CA ASP A 65 14.23 -0.01 -12.38
C ASP A 65 13.65 -1.30 -11.76
N GLY A 66 12.32 -1.33 -11.57
CA GLY A 66 11.62 -2.48 -11.03
C GLY A 66 11.74 -2.66 -9.52
N ALA A 67 12.29 -1.67 -8.79
CA ALA A 67 12.41 -1.68 -7.34
C ALA A 67 11.06 -1.72 -6.61
N GLY A 68 11.08 -2.15 -5.35
CA GLY A 68 9.87 -2.39 -4.57
C GLY A 68 9.18 -3.69 -4.96
N THR A 69 9.95 -4.76 -5.07
CA THR A 69 9.47 -6.12 -5.38
C THR A 69 8.42 -6.59 -4.39
N TYR A 70 8.69 -6.44 -3.10
CA TYR A 70 7.72 -6.68 -2.04
C TYR A 70 7.14 -5.35 -1.57
N CYS A 71 5.86 -5.37 -1.24
CA CYS A 71 5.20 -4.32 -0.47
C CYS A 71 4.76 -4.94 0.85
N THR A 72 5.15 -4.33 1.96
CA THR A 72 4.81 -4.82 3.29
C THR A 72 4.09 -3.75 4.05
N ILE A 73 3.03 -4.12 4.75
CA ILE A 73 2.21 -3.19 5.51
C ILE A 73 2.05 -3.64 6.96
N TYR A 74 2.01 -2.66 7.85
CA TYR A 74 1.71 -2.83 9.27
C TYR A 74 0.64 -1.83 9.66
N LEU A 75 -0.53 -2.30 10.08
CA LEU A 75 -1.65 -1.46 10.49
C LEU A 75 -1.46 -1.05 11.94
N PHE A 76 -1.44 0.26 12.20
CA PHE A 76 -1.29 0.80 13.55
C PHE A 76 -2.66 1.10 14.14
N GLY A 77 -2.93 0.56 15.32
CA GLY A 77 -4.15 0.84 16.10
C GLY A 77 -3.98 1.97 17.11
N GLU A 78 -2.74 2.36 17.38
CA GLU A 78 -2.37 3.46 18.29
C GLU A 78 -2.66 4.83 17.66
N PRO A 79 -3.48 5.69 18.31
CA PRO A 79 -3.72 7.06 17.84
C PRO A 79 -2.47 7.93 17.75
N ASP A 80 -1.51 7.76 18.66
CA ASP A 80 -0.20 8.41 18.56
C ASP A 80 0.71 7.64 17.59
N LEU A 81 0.61 7.97 16.31
CA LEU A 81 1.41 7.31 15.27
C LEU A 81 2.91 7.52 15.43
N ALA A 82 3.36 8.60 16.09
CA ALA A 82 4.77 8.81 16.38
C ALA A 82 5.26 7.80 17.42
N LYS A 83 4.45 7.55 18.47
CA LYS A 83 4.71 6.48 19.44
C LYS A 83 4.76 5.10 18.76
N ALA A 84 3.79 4.79 17.90
CA ALA A 84 3.79 3.52 17.17
C ALA A 84 5.04 3.34 16.29
N ALA A 85 5.43 4.41 15.59
CA ALA A 85 6.64 4.41 14.76
C ALA A 85 7.92 4.25 15.61
N GLU A 86 7.99 4.87 16.79
CA GLU A 86 9.11 4.73 17.71
C GLU A 86 9.23 3.30 18.26
N SER A 87 8.13 2.70 18.75
CA SER A 87 8.12 1.30 19.18
C SER A 87 8.60 0.36 18.07
N TRP A 88 8.16 0.62 16.83
CA TRP A 88 8.57 -0.15 15.66
C TRP A 88 10.06 0.01 15.35
N HIS A 89 10.59 1.23 15.47
CA HIS A 89 12.01 1.52 15.29
C HIS A 89 12.89 0.85 16.35
N VAL A 90 12.49 0.93 17.62
CA VAL A 90 13.17 0.29 18.75
C VAL A 90 13.23 -1.23 18.55
N LEU A 91 12.10 -1.88 18.22
CA LEU A 91 12.07 -3.31 17.90
C LEU A 91 13.05 -3.66 16.77
N GLY A 92 13.01 -2.92 15.66
CA GLY A 92 13.91 -3.15 14.52
C GLY A 92 15.39 -3.02 14.89
N ASN A 93 15.74 -2.09 15.78
CA ASN A 93 17.10 -1.93 16.28
C ASN A 93 17.52 -3.11 17.18
N ASP A 94 16.64 -3.60 18.03
CA ASP A 94 16.94 -4.72 18.91
C ASP A 94 17.08 -6.03 18.15
N LEU A 95 16.20 -6.31 17.18
CA LEU A 95 16.34 -7.44 16.26
C LEU A 95 17.66 -7.37 15.47
N ARG A 96 18.10 -6.16 15.09
CA ARG A 96 19.40 -5.97 14.41
C ARG A 96 20.58 -6.27 15.32
N LYS A 97 20.57 -5.80 16.58
CA LYS A 97 21.60 -6.13 17.59
C LYS A 97 21.68 -7.64 17.82
N GLN A 98 20.54 -8.32 17.81
CA GLN A 98 20.43 -9.77 17.92
C GLN A 98 20.76 -10.53 16.63
N ARG A 99 21.14 -9.83 15.55
CA ARG A 99 21.47 -10.42 14.25
C ARG A 99 20.30 -11.17 13.57
N ARG A 100 19.07 -10.86 13.95
CA ARG A 100 17.83 -11.47 13.45
C ARG A 100 17.26 -10.80 12.20
N MET A 101 17.70 -9.58 11.87
CA MET A 101 17.27 -8.92 10.62
C MET A 101 17.82 -9.63 9.38
N PHE A 102 16.97 -9.78 8.36
CA PHE A 102 17.38 -10.29 7.05
C PHE A 102 18.46 -9.40 6.40
N ARG A 103 19.46 -10.02 5.77
CA ARG A 103 20.69 -9.32 5.33
C ARG A 103 20.84 -9.18 3.83
N HIS A 104 20.09 -9.95 3.04
CA HIS A 104 20.29 -10.07 1.60
C HIS A 104 19.25 -9.27 0.79
N GLY A 105 19.10 -7.98 1.09
CA GLY A 105 18.13 -7.14 0.40
C GLY A 105 18.30 -5.67 0.72
N ARG A 106 17.45 -4.84 0.12
CA ARG A 106 17.40 -3.39 0.38
C ARG A 106 15.97 -2.91 0.54
N VAL A 107 15.81 -1.79 1.22
CA VAL A 107 14.52 -1.14 1.46
C VAL A 107 14.53 0.20 0.73
N PRO A 108 14.17 0.25 -0.57
CA PRO A 108 14.16 1.50 -1.33
C PRO A 108 13.27 2.59 -0.73
N TYR A 109 12.16 2.21 -0.10
CA TYR A 109 11.20 3.16 0.44
C TYR A 109 10.52 2.60 1.68
N SER A 110 10.46 3.40 2.74
CA SER A 110 9.71 3.08 3.94
C SER A 110 9.18 4.36 4.59
N LYS A 111 7.87 4.40 4.88
CA LYS A 111 7.19 5.54 5.49
C LYS A 111 6.01 5.09 6.36
N VAL A 112 5.63 5.97 7.29
CA VAL A 112 4.40 5.88 8.08
C VAL A 112 3.39 6.87 7.53
N TYR A 113 2.14 6.44 7.43
CA TYR A 113 1.01 7.26 7.02
C TYR A 113 -0.12 7.19 8.03
N ARG A 114 -0.88 8.27 8.13
CA ARG A 114 -2.14 8.36 8.87
C ARG A 114 -3.30 7.93 7.98
N LEU A 115 -4.26 7.20 8.54
CA LEU A 115 -5.51 6.88 7.86
C LEU A 115 -6.39 8.13 7.77
N ASP A 116 -6.73 8.54 6.56
CA ASP A 116 -7.65 9.66 6.32
C ASP A 116 -9.08 9.13 6.13
N LYS A 117 -9.24 8.13 5.26
CA LYS A 117 -10.54 7.58 4.88
C LYS A 117 -10.45 6.13 4.43
N ALA A 118 -11.47 5.34 4.74
CA ALA A 118 -11.67 4.01 4.16
C ALA A 118 -13.11 3.91 3.64
N LEU A 119 -13.26 3.47 2.39
CA LEU A 119 -14.55 3.24 1.74
C LEU A 119 -14.55 1.83 1.16
N ALA A 120 -15.64 1.09 1.37
CA ALA A 120 -15.83 -0.23 0.79
C ALA A 120 -16.83 -0.16 -0.37
N ARG A 121 -16.76 -1.15 -1.27
CA ARG A 121 -17.77 -1.35 -2.31
C ARG A 121 -19.15 -1.51 -1.65
N LYS A 122 -20.17 -0.90 -2.24
CA LYS A 122 -21.51 -0.72 -1.63
C LYS A 122 -22.22 -2.00 -1.19
N ASP A 123 -21.87 -3.13 -1.78
CA ASP A 123 -22.44 -4.47 -1.53
C ASP A 123 -21.71 -5.23 -0.42
N ILE A 124 -20.65 -4.67 0.16
CA ILE A 124 -19.90 -5.26 1.28
C ILE A 124 -20.42 -4.67 2.60
N PRO A 125 -21.20 -5.41 3.40
CA PRO A 125 -21.83 -4.90 4.62
C PRO A 125 -20.84 -4.91 5.79
N VAL A 126 -19.87 -4.00 5.77
CA VAL A 126 -18.81 -3.88 6.78
C VAL A 126 -18.83 -2.50 7.43
N ALA A 127 -18.56 -2.45 8.74
CA ALA A 127 -18.38 -1.18 9.43
C ALA A 127 -17.13 -0.44 8.91
N PRO A 128 -17.11 0.90 8.86
CA PRO A 128 -15.96 1.67 8.37
C PRO A 128 -14.62 1.28 9.01
N GLU A 129 -14.62 1.02 10.32
CA GLU A 129 -13.44 0.62 11.08
C GLU A 129 -12.89 -0.76 10.72
N ALA A 130 -13.74 -1.61 10.13
CA ALA A 130 -13.38 -2.96 9.73
C ALA A 130 -12.87 -3.04 8.27
N ILE A 131 -13.03 -1.97 7.47
CA ILE A 131 -12.62 -1.94 6.05
C ILE A 131 -11.13 -2.29 5.85
N PRO A 132 -10.17 -1.77 6.64
CA PRO A 132 -8.75 -2.12 6.46
C PRO A 132 -8.43 -3.61 6.64
N PHE A 133 -9.33 -4.37 7.26
CA PHE A 133 -9.15 -5.79 7.55
C PHE A 133 -9.78 -6.72 6.51
N LEU A 134 -10.47 -6.19 5.48
CA LEU A 134 -11.11 -7.01 4.46
C LEU A 134 -10.14 -8.03 3.84
N GLY A 135 -10.62 -9.26 3.64
CA GLY A 135 -9.90 -10.28 2.88
C GLY A 135 -9.78 -9.87 1.41
N HIS A 136 -8.62 -10.12 0.80
CA HIS A 136 -8.35 -9.73 -0.59
C HIS A 136 -7.19 -10.56 -1.18
N GLN A 137 -7.18 -10.70 -2.50
CA GLN A 137 -6.18 -11.43 -3.27
C GLN A 137 -4.92 -10.60 -3.56
N GLY A 138 -5.04 -9.27 -3.46
CA GLY A 138 -3.93 -8.37 -3.66
C GLY A 138 -4.30 -6.92 -3.39
N ILE A 139 -3.37 -6.02 -3.73
CA ILE A 139 -3.53 -4.59 -3.54
C ILE A 139 -3.05 -3.82 -4.76
N PHE A 140 -3.59 -2.63 -4.95
CA PHE A 140 -2.92 -1.58 -5.71
C PHE A 140 -2.43 -0.51 -4.75
N VAL A 141 -1.17 -0.15 -4.86
CA VAL A 141 -0.61 1.00 -4.14
C VAL A 141 -0.44 2.14 -5.12
N VAL A 142 -0.99 3.30 -4.79
CA VAL A 142 -0.88 4.53 -5.57
C VAL A 142 -0.33 5.64 -4.68
N LEU A 143 0.84 6.16 -5.02
CA LEU A 143 1.44 7.32 -4.35
C LEU A 143 1.19 8.57 -5.19
N THR A 144 0.70 9.62 -4.53
CA THR A 144 0.26 10.86 -5.17
C THR A 144 0.86 12.07 -4.46
N GLU A 145 1.38 13.00 -5.25
CA GLU A 145 1.87 14.30 -4.80
C GLU A 145 0.86 15.40 -5.09
N VAL A 146 0.84 16.41 -4.23
CA VAL A 146 0.09 17.67 -4.42
C VAL A 146 1.10 18.80 -4.19
N ALA A 147 1.59 19.37 -5.29
CA ALA A 147 2.69 20.36 -5.25
C ALA A 147 2.27 21.67 -4.57
N ASP A 148 1.04 22.13 -4.82
CA ASP A 148 0.45 23.30 -4.18
C ASP A 148 -0.42 22.88 -3.00
N ALA A 149 0.09 23.10 -1.78
CA ALA A 149 -0.59 22.73 -0.55
C ALA A 149 -1.98 23.38 -0.40
N SER A 150 -2.23 24.56 -1.01
CA SER A 150 -3.53 25.23 -0.96
C SER A 150 -4.62 24.44 -1.69
N ARG A 151 -4.25 23.55 -2.62
CA ARG A 151 -5.16 22.73 -3.41
C ARG A 151 -5.50 21.39 -2.76
N ARG A 152 -4.89 21.05 -1.62
CA ARG A 152 -5.11 19.75 -0.94
C ARG A 152 -6.58 19.50 -0.62
N ALA A 153 -7.28 20.49 -0.09
CA ALA A 153 -8.70 20.36 0.25
C ALA A 153 -9.58 20.07 -0.99
N ASP A 154 -9.25 20.64 -2.15
CA ASP A 154 -9.95 20.34 -3.41
C ASP A 154 -9.69 18.90 -3.85
N VAL A 155 -8.44 18.44 -3.74
CA VAL A 155 -8.03 17.07 -4.09
C VAL A 155 -8.66 16.04 -3.15
N ASP A 156 -8.77 16.36 -1.87
CA ASP A 156 -9.41 15.49 -0.86
C ASP A 156 -10.90 15.34 -1.16
N ARG A 157 -11.60 16.45 -1.39
CA ARG A 157 -13.02 16.45 -1.78
C ARG A 157 -13.26 15.68 -3.08
N TRP A 158 -12.48 15.96 -4.12
CA TRP A 158 -12.58 15.25 -5.40
C TRP A 158 -12.39 13.74 -5.22
N TYR A 159 -11.41 13.33 -4.41
CA TYR A 159 -11.16 11.92 -4.22
C TYR A 159 -12.32 11.23 -3.50
N GLU A 160 -12.83 11.82 -2.43
CA GLU A 160 -13.92 11.22 -1.64
C GLU A 160 -15.23 11.19 -2.41
N GLU A 161 -15.58 12.25 -3.11
CA GLU A 161 -16.90 12.40 -3.74
C GLU A 161 -16.95 11.85 -5.18
N ILE A 162 -15.81 11.74 -5.86
CA ILE A 162 -15.75 11.39 -7.28
C ILE A 162 -14.83 10.19 -7.52
N HIS A 163 -13.54 10.29 -7.19
CA HIS A 163 -12.56 9.28 -7.60
C HIS A 163 -12.75 7.92 -6.92
N ALA A 164 -12.90 7.90 -5.59
CA ALA A 164 -13.08 6.66 -4.84
C ALA A 164 -14.39 5.94 -5.22
N PRO A 165 -15.54 6.63 -5.36
CA PRO A 165 -16.74 6.01 -5.92
C PRO A 165 -16.52 5.41 -7.31
N ASP A 166 -15.88 6.13 -8.24
CA ASP A 166 -15.57 5.63 -9.59
C ASP A 166 -14.70 4.37 -9.56
N ILE A 167 -13.71 4.33 -8.67
CA ILE A 167 -12.84 3.17 -8.47
C ILE A 167 -13.63 1.98 -7.90
N LEU A 168 -14.52 2.23 -6.94
CA LEU A 168 -15.33 1.19 -6.30
C LEU A 168 -16.42 0.60 -7.21
N GLU A 169 -16.70 1.20 -8.37
CA GLU A 169 -17.55 0.62 -9.42
C GLU A 169 -16.83 -0.43 -10.28
N ILE A 170 -15.52 -0.62 -10.09
CA ILE A 170 -14.74 -1.59 -10.85
C ILE A 170 -14.89 -2.98 -10.21
N PRO A 171 -15.34 -4.00 -10.98
CA PRO A 171 -15.37 -5.37 -10.51
C PRO A 171 -13.99 -5.83 -10.03
N GLY A 172 -13.94 -6.47 -8.86
CA GLY A 172 -12.69 -6.93 -8.25
C GLY A 172 -12.02 -5.92 -7.33
N ILE A 173 -12.55 -4.69 -7.18
CA ILE A 173 -12.10 -3.74 -6.15
C ILE A 173 -13.09 -3.78 -4.98
N ALA A 174 -12.60 -4.12 -3.81
CA ALA A 174 -13.39 -4.25 -2.59
C ALA A 174 -13.37 -2.99 -1.72
N ALA A 175 -12.25 -2.27 -1.69
CA ALA A 175 -12.11 -1.06 -0.89
C ALA A 175 -11.11 -0.07 -1.49
N ALA A 176 -11.34 1.21 -1.18
CA ALA A 176 -10.45 2.32 -1.43
C ALA A 176 -10.09 2.97 -0.10
N ILE A 177 -8.81 2.93 0.26
CA ILE A 177 -8.31 3.42 1.54
C ILE A 177 -7.26 4.48 1.27
N ARG A 178 -7.46 5.68 1.81
CA ARG A 178 -6.58 6.82 1.62
C ARG A 178 -5.85 7.16 2.91
N PHE A 179 -4.57 7.45 2.75
CA PHE A 179 -3.67 7.80 3.83
C PHE A 179 -2.85 9.05 3.47
N SER A 180 -2.48 9.82 4.49
CA SER A 180 -1.59 10.98 4.39
C SER A 180 -0.26 10.70 5.09
N GLN A 181 0.86 10.98 4.42
CA GLN A 181 2.19 10.73 4.96
C GLN A 181 2.40 11.52 6.25
N LEU A 182 2.88 10.86 7.31
CA LEU A 182 3.03 11.47 8.64
C LEU A 182 4.12 12.55 8.65
N GLU A 183 5.27 12.25 8.04
CA GLU A 183 6.43 13.14 7.96
C GLU A 183 7.00 13.16 6.53
N GLY A 184 7.45 14.33 6.06
CA GLY A 184 8.03 14.52 4.72
C GLY A 184 7.13 15.36 3.81
N ASP A 185 7.15 15.05 2.50
CA ASP A 185 6.49 15.86 1.45
C ASP A 185 4.95 15.80 1.48
N GLY A 186 4.37 15.13 2.48
CA GLY A 186 2.93 14.98 2.65
C GLY A 186 2.26 14.25 1.48
N ARG A 187 2.92 13.24 0.88
CA ARG A 187 2.30 12.45 -0.18
C ARG A 187 1.04 11.75 0.33
N TYR A 188 0.06 11.58 -0.54
CA TYR A 188 -1.02 10.65 -0.28
C TYR A 188 -0.63 9.25 -0.74
N MET A 189 -1.06 8.24 0.02
CA MET A 189 -1.06 6.86 -0.42
C MET A 189 -2.49 6.38 -0.49
N ASN A 190 -2.89 5.85 -1.64
CA ASN A 190 -4.14 5.12 -1.79
C ASN A 190 -3.82 3.63 -1.90
N LEU A 191 -4.50 2.85 -1.08
CA LEU A 191 -4.46 1.40 -1.09
C LEU A 191 -5.84 0.90 -1.55
N TYR A 192 -5.87 0.26 -2.72
CA TYR A 192 -7.07 -0.41 -3.20
C TYR A 192 -6.98 -1.90 -2.86
N LEU A 193 -7.95 -2.41 -2.11
CA LEU A 193 -8.02 -3.84 -1.77
C LEU A 193 -8.74 -4.58 -2.89
N ILE A 194 -8.14 -5.64 -3.40
CA ILE A 194 -8.62 -6.35 -4.60
C ILE A 194 -9.17 -7.73 -4.22
N ASP A 195 -10.49 -7.93 -4.30
CA ASP A 195 -11.13 -9.24 -4.06
C ASP A 195 -11.20 -10.13 -5.31
N GLY A 196 -10.98 -9.57 -6.50
CA GLY A 196 -10.79 -10.30 -7.76
C GLY A 196 -9.32 -10.56 -8.12
N ASP A 197 -9.04 -10.80 -9.40
CA ASP A 197 -7.67 -10.87 -9.92
C ASP A 197 -7.06 -9.46 -10.02
N PRO A 198 -5.91 -9.18 -9.35
CA PRO A 198 -5.28 -7.86 -9.38
C PRO A 198 -4.90 -7.37 -10.78
N LEU A 199 -4.41 -8.21 -11.68
CA LEU A 199 -4.02 -7.72 -13.01
C LEU A 199 -5.23 -7.38 -13.88
N THR A 200 -6.32 -8.12 -13.73
CA THR A 200 -7.60 -7.84 -14.39
C THR A 200 -8.21 -6.54 -13.86
N ALA A 201 -8.32 -6.36 -12.55
CA ALA A 201 -8.82 -5.11 -11.97
C ALA A 201 -7.93 -3.90 -12.38
N PHE A 202 -6.62 -4.09 -12.52
CA PHE A 202 -5.70 -3.03 -12.95
C PHE A 202 -5.93 -2.64 -14.41
N ARG A 203 -6.17 -3.62 -15.29
CA ARG A 203 -6.53 -3.37 -16.69
C ARG A 203 -7.86 -2.63 -16.82
N GLU A 204 -8.86 -2.99 -16.01
CA GLU A 204 -10.16 -2.32 -15.97
C GLU A 204 -10.06 -0.84 -15.59
N ILE A 205 -9.21 -0.49 -14.61
CA ILE A 205 -8.91 0.93 -14.28
C ILE A 205 -8.44 1.67 -15.54
N GLY A 206 -7.48 1.10 -16.26
CA GLY A 206 -6.95 1.70 -17.49
C GLY A 206 -8.02 1.90 -18.56
N GLN A 207 -8.88 0.91 -18.78
CA GLN A 207 -9.95 0.97 -19.78
C GLN A 207 -11.04 2.00 -19.46
N ARG A 208 -11.32 2.22 -18.16
CA ARG A 208 -12.34 3.18 -17.72
C ARG A 208 -11.82 4.61 -17.59
N SER A 209 -10.50 4.78 -17.47
CA SER A 209 -9.83 6.07 -17.29
C SER A 209 -10.25 7.10 -18.35
N ASP A 210 -10.28 6.72 -19.63
CA ASP A 210 -10.68 7.61 -20.73
C ASP A 210 -12.11 8.14 -20.56
N GLY A 211 -13.01 7.30 -20.02
CA GLY A 211 -14.38 7.69 -19.71
C GLY A 211 -14.45 8.72 -18.59
N TRP A 212 -13.64 8.56 -17.54
CA TRP A 212 -13.55 9.54 -16.45
C TRP A 212 -12.97 10.87 -16.94
N VAL A 213 -11.95 10.83 -17.80
CA VAL A 213 -11.36 12.03 -18.42
C VAL A 213 -12.38 12.78 -19.26
N LYS A 214 -13.11 12.09 -20.15
CA LYS A 214 -14.17 12.70 -20.97
C LYS A 214 -15.28 13.35 -20.15
N ARG A 215 -15.54 12.84 -18.93
CA ARG A 215 -16.55 13.40 -18.00
C ARG A 215 -15.97 14.43 -17.03
N GLY A 216 -14.69 14.79 -17.12
CA GLY A 216 -14.05 15.71 -16.18
C GLY A 216 -13.93 15.19 -14.75
N ARG A 217 -13.98 13.86 -14.57
CA ARG A 217 -13.90 13.17 -13.27
C ARG A 217 -12.46 12.75 -12.93
N SER A 218 -11.57 12.79 -13.90
CA SER A 218 -10.13 12.54 -13.75
C SER A 218 -9.36 13.42 -14.75
N PRO A 219 -8.16 13.92 -14.43
CA PRO A 219 -7.49 13.86 -13.12
C PRO A 219 -8.17 14.80 -12.09
N SER A 220 -7.49 15.05 -10.97
CA SER A 220 -7.97 15.99 -9.96
C SER A 220 -8.19 17.41 -10.51
N PRO A 221 -9.05 18.23 -9.87
CA PRO A 221 -9.40 19.56 -10.35
C PRO A 221 -8.16 20.43 -10.64
N GLY A 222 -8.06 20.95 -11.87
CA GLY A 222 -6.92 21.76 -12.31
C GLY A 222 -5.58 21.03 -12.28
N ASN A 223 -5.57 19.70 -12.39
CA ASN A 223 -4.37 18.85 -12.31
C ASN A 223 -3.57 19.06 -11.01
N ALA A 224 -4.27 19.36 -9.91
CA ALA A 224 -3.63 19.72 -8.63
C ALA A 224 -2.84 18.57 -8.00
N SER A 225 -3.11 17.32 -8.39
CA SER A 225 -2.40 16.14 -7.91
C SER A 225 -1.77 15.33 -9.05
N LYS A 226 -0.63 14.71 -8.77
CA LYS A 226 0.14 13.89 -9.71
C LYS A 226 0.40 12.52 -9.08
N VAL A 227 -0.01 11.45 -9.77
CA VAL A 227 0.40 10.09 -9.41
C VAL A 227 1.87 9.91 -9.76
N VAL A 228 2.69 9.54 -8.78
CA VAL A 228 4.14 9.36 -8.93
C VAL A 228 4.57 7.90 -8.86
N PHE A 229 3.75 7.03 -8.30
CA PHE A 229 3.97 5.59 -8.35
C PHE A 229 2.63 4.87 -8.33
N MET A 230 2.46 3.89 -9.20
CA MET A 230 1.30 3.00 -9.19
C MET A 230 1.75 1.57 -9.52
N SER A 231 1.48 0.64 -8.61
CA SER A 231 1.85 -0.76 -8.78
C SER A 231 0.77 -1.70 -8.24
N PRO A 232 0.41 -2.73 -9.01
CA PRO A 232 -0.31 -3.87 -8.46
C PRO A 232 0.63 -4.81 -7.70
N TYR A 233 0.07 -5.53 -6.73
CA TYR A 233 0.72 -6.62 -6.01
C TYR A 233 -0.30 -7.73 -5.73
N ARG A 234 0.17 -8.99 -5.70
CA ARG A 234 -0.60 -10.12 -5.14
C ARG A 234 -0.23 -10.36 -3.69
N SER A 235 -1.17 -10.85 -2.90
CA SER A 235 -0.93 -11.31 -1.54
C SER A 235 0.08 -12.47 -1.52
N VAL A 236 0.95 -12.48 -0.52
CA VAL A 236 1.79 -13.63 -0.19
C VAL A 236 1.10 -14.38 0.94
N ASN A 237 0.74 -15.64 0.68
CA ASN A 237 0.21 -16.51 1.72
C ASN A 237 1.36 -17.09 2.54
N ALA A 238 1.20 -17.11 3.87
CA ALA A 238 2.22 -17.63 4.75
C ALA A 238 2.60 -19.07 4.35
N MET A 239 3.90 -19.34 4.29
CA MET A 239 4.46 -20.64 3.89
C MET A 239 4.11 -21.12 2.47
N GLN A 240 3.60 -20.25 1.59
CA GLN A 240 3.30 -20.56 0.18
C GLN A 240 3.99 -19.56 -0.75
N TYR A 241 5.14 -19.95 -1.30
CA TYR A 241 6.02 -19.07 -2.10
C TYR A 241 6.11 -19.55 -3.55
N ASP A 242 4.97 -19.69 -4.21
CA ASP A 242 4.80 -20.23 -5.57
C ASP A 242 5.10 -19.20 -6.68
N PHE A 243 6.08 -18.32 -6.46
CA PHE A 243 6.37 -17.20 -7.35
C PHE A 243 7.87 -16.90 -7.49
N ARG A 244 8.20 -16.09 -8.52
CA ARG A 244 9.53 -15.53 -8.76
C ARG A 244 9.46 -14.00 -8.80
N VAL A 245 10.60 -13.34 -8.57
CA VAL A 245 10.71 -11.89 -8.40
C VAL A 245 11.57 -11.16 -9.44
N GLU A 246 12.35 -11.91 -10.23
CA GLU A 246 13.16 -11.44 -11.36
C GLU A 246 12.46 -11.64 -12.70
#